data_AF-A0A4Y2ND71-F1
#
_entry.id   AF-A0A4Y2ND71-F1
#
_cell.length_a   1.000
_cell.length_b   1.000
_cell.length_c   1.000
_cell.angle_alpha   90.00
_cell.angle_beta   90.00
_cell.angle_gamma   90.00
#
_symmetry.space_group_name_H-M   'P 1'
#
loop_
_entity.id
_entity.type
_entity.pdbx_description
1 polymer ?
#
loop_
_entity_poly.entity_id
_entity_poly.type
_entity_poly.pdbx_seq_one_letter_code
_entity_poly.pdbx_strand_id
1 'polypeptide(L)'
;MRKDFITPKIVAALDRCQLSMGDSVFVLEATIDALGYNTDEFPISKSSIQRIRTGKRKERAENIKIDFQNEVPDIVTLHWGDELLLALSARKSKKERLSIVI
;
A
#
# COMPACT_ATOMS: atom_id res chain seq x y z
N MET A 1 -21.63 -17.46 -12.09
CA MET A 1 -21.68 -16.72 -10.81
C MET A 1 -20.37 -15.95 -10.69
N ARG A 2 -20.40 -14.61 -10.63
CA ARG A 2 -19.17 -13.80 -10.50
C ARG A 2 -18.54 -14.04 -9.13
N LYS A 3 -17.26 -14.40 -9.08
CA LYS A 3 -16.52 -14.63 -7.84
C LYS A 3 -15.63 -13.42 -7.55
N ASP A 4 -15.71 -12.90 -6.33
CA ASP A 4 -14.73 -11.90 -5.88
C ASP A 4 -13.41 -12.60 -5.57
N PHE A 5 -12.43 -12.37 -6.43
CA PHE A 5 -11.08 -12.93 -6.29
C PHE A 5 -10.11 -11.96 -5.61
N ILE A 6 -10.45 -10.66 -5.53
CA ILE A 6 -9.54 -9.64 -5.00
C ILE A 6 -9.58 -9.69 -3.48
N THR A 7 -8.76 -10.58 -2.91
CA THR A 7 -8.65 -10.77 -1.46
C THR A 7 -7.54 -9.91 -0.84
N PRO A 8 -7.60 -9.63 0.48
CA PRO A 8 -6.50 -8.96 1.18
C PRO A 8 -5.14 -9.65 1.03
N LYS A 9 -5.11 -10.98 0.91
CA LYS A 9 -3.88 -11.75 0.73
C LYS A 9 -3.23 -11.45 -0.63
N ILE A 10 -4.03 -11.39 -1.70
CA ILE A 10 -3.53 -11.01 -3.03
C ILE A 10 -3.02 -9.57 -2.99
N VAL A 11 -3.79 -8.64 -2.44
CA VAL A 11 -3.39 -7.24 -2.35
C VAL A 11 -2.09 -7.06 -1.56
N ALA A 12 -1.91 -7.81 -0.47
CA ALA A 12 -0.65 -7.81 0.27
C ALA A 12 0.54 -8.33 -0.57
N ALA A 13 0.33 -9.34 -1.41
CA ALA A 13 1.36 -9.82 -2.33
C ALA A 13 1.70 -8.76 -3.40
N LEU A 14 0.69 -8.08 -3.96
CA LEU A 14 0.88 -6.98 -4.91
C LEU A 14 1.69 -5.82 -4.28
N ASP A 15 1.37 -5.47 -3.04
CA ASP A 15 2.07 -4.43 -2.28
C ASP A 15 3.51 -4.81 -1.96
N ARG A 16 3.75 -6.08 -1.59
CA ARG A 16 5.11 -6.61 -1.35
C ARG A 16 5.96 -6.57 -2.62
N CYS A 17 5.35 -6.79 -3.78
CA CYS A 17 5.99 -6.66 -5.09
C CYS A 17 6.05 -5.21 -5.60
N GLN A 18 5.59 -4.23 -4.81
CA GLN A 18 5.57 -2.80 -5.17
C GLN A 18 4.84 -2.49 -6.48
N LEU A 19 3.83 -3.30 -6.82
CA LEU A 19 3.13 -3.16 -8.09
C LEU A 19 2.20 -1.96 -8.09
N SER A 20 2.25 -1.18 -9.17
CA SER A 20 1.29 -0.12 -9.42
C SER A 20 -0.12 -0.68 -9.59
N MET A 21 -1.15 0.17 -9.57
CA MET A 21 -2.52 -0.27 -9.86
C MET A 21 -2.66 -0.86 -11.28
N GLY A 22 -1.89 -0.36 -12.24
CA GLY A 22 -1.89 -0.87 -13.62
C GLY A 22 -1.25 -2.25 -13.69
N ASP A 23 -0.03 -2.37 -13.17
CA ASP A 23 0.73 -3.64 -13.19
C ASP A 23 0.01 -4.74 -12.39
N SER A 24 -0.66 -4.35 -11.31
CA SER A 24 -1.49 -5.27 -10.53
C SER A 24 -2.60 -5.89 -11.38
N VAL A 25 -3.33 -5.08 -12.16
CA VAL A 25 -4.38 -5.60 -13.04
C VAL A 25 -3.79 -6.47 -14.14
N PHE A 26 -2.69 -6.03 -14.76
CA PHE A 26 -2.02 -6.76 -15.82
C PHE A 26 -1.56 -8.16 -15.38
N VAL A 27 -0.88 -8.25 -14.22
CA VAL A 27 -0.42 -9.53 -13.69
C VAL A 27 -1.59 -10.45 -13.32
N LEU A 28 -2.66 -9.91 -12.73
CA LEU A 28 -3.84 -10.70 -12.39
C LEU A 28 -4.55 -11.23 -13.63
N GLU A 29 -4.68 -10.40 -14.67
CA GLU A 29 -5.32 -10.76 -15.94
C GLU A 29 -4.52 -11.86 -16.64
N ALA A 30 -3.20 -11.71 -16.77
CA ALA A 30 -2.32 -12.73 -17.33
C ALA A 30 -2.37 -14.04 -16.52
N THR A 31 -2.52 -13.96 -15.19
CA THR A 31 -2.65 -15.15 -14.34
C THR A 31 -3.98 -15.88 -14.58
N ILE A 32 -5.08 -15.15 -14.70
CA ILE A 32 -6.42 -15.71 -14.98
C ILE A 32 -6.44 -16.36 -16.37
N ASP A 33 -5.87 -15.68 -17.37
CA ASP A 33 -5.75 -16.20 -18.74
C ASP A 33 -4.92 -17.48 -18.80
N ALA A 34 -3.75 -17.52 -18.12
CA ALA A 34 -2.90 -18.70 -18.04
C ALA A 34 -3.58 -19.90 -17.33
N LEU A 35 -4.53 -19.65 -16.43
CA LEU A 35 -5.34 -20.67 -15.77
C LEU A 35 -6.54 -21.14 -16.62
N GLY A 36 -6.77 -20.52 -17.78
CA GLY A 36 -7.91 -20.82 -18.65
C GLY A 36 -9.26 -20.34 -18.10
N TYR A 37 -9.23 -19.40 -17.16
CA TYR A 37 -10.46 -18.82 -16.60
C TYR A 37 -10.90 -17.61 -17.40
N ASN A 38 -12.23 -17.41 -17.49
CA ASN A 38 -12.78 -16.22 -18.13
C ASN A 38 -12.76 -15.04 -17.15
N THR A 39 -12.46 -13.85 -17.67
CA THR A 39 -12.58 -12.57 -16.94
C THR A 39 -14.02 -12.30 -16.48
N ASP A 40 -15.02 -12.92 -17.12
CA ASP A 40 -16.42 -12.89 -16.69
C ASP A 40 -16.69 -13.68 -15.40
N GLU A 41 -15.92 -14.73 -15.12
CA GLU A 41 -16.01 -15.49 -13.86
C GLU A 41 -15.30 -14.75 -12.72
N PHE A 42 -14.17 -14.10 -13.04
CA PHE A 42 -13.29 -13.42 -12.09
C PHE A 42 -13.07 -11.95 -12.48
N PRO A 43 -14.06 -11.06 -12.25
CA PRO A 43 -13.93 -9.66 -12.61
C PRO A 43 -12.80 -8.99 -11.83
N ILE A 44 -11.78 -8.50 -12.54
CA ILE A 44 -10.69 -7.71 -11.95
C ILE A 44 -11.08 -6.24 -11.92
N SER A 45 -11.30 -5.70 -10.72
CA SER A 45 -11.61 -4.27 -10.54
C SER A 45 -10.48 -3.53 -9.85
N LYS A 46 -10.02 -2.43 -10.49
CA LYS A 46 -9.10 -1.46 -9.87
C LYS A 46 -9.67 -0.90 -8.57
N SER A 47 -10.98 -0.64 -8.50
CA SER A 47 -11.61 -0.11 -7.29
C SER A 47 -11.58 -1.12 -6.13
N SER A 48 -11.72 -2.41 -6.40
CA SER A 48 -11.61 -3.45 -5.37
C SER A 48 -10.20 -3.50 -4.77
N ILE A 49 -9.16 -3.48 -5.62
CA ILE A 49 -7.76 -3.44 -5.17
C ILE A 49 -7.50 -2.17 -4.35
N GLN A 50 -7.94 -1.01 -4.85
CA GLN A 50 -7.75 0.27 -4.17
C GLN A 50 -8.45 0.31 -2.81
N ARG A 51 -9.70 -0.18 -2.73
CA ARG A 51 -10.47 -0.23 -1.48
C ARG A 51 -9.74 -1.02 -0.41
N ILE A 52 -9.22 -2.20 -0.74
CA ILE A 52 -8.48 -3.04 0.19
C ILE A 52 -7.17 -2.37 0.61
N ARG A 53 -6.42 -1.80 -0.34
CA ARG A 53 -5.19 -1.04 -0.04
C ARG A 53 -5.45 0.10 0.93
N THR A 54 -6.47 0.92 0.68
CA THR A 54 -6.84 2.04 1.55
C THR A 54 -7.29 1.56 2.93
N GLY A 55 -8.11 0.50 2.99
CA GLY A 55 -8.53 -0.12 4.24
C GLY A 55 -7.33 -0.57 5.09
N LYS A 56 -6.38 -1.29 4.49
CA LYS A 56 -5.18 -1.76 5.18
C LYS A 56 -4.25 -0.63 5.62
N ARG A 57 -4.12 0.44 4.83
CA ARG A 57 -3.37 1.63 5.23
C ARG A 57 -4.02 2.37 6.39
N LYS A 58 -5.36 2.45 6.40
CA LYS A 58 -6.12 3.06 7.51
C LYS A 58 -5.94 2.25 8.79
N GLU A 59 -6.13 0.94 8.74
CA GLU A 59 -5.90 0.01 9.87
C GLU A 59 -4.48 0.16 10.41
N ARG A 60 -3.47 0.20 9.54
CA ARG A 60 -2.07 0.41 9.95
C ARG A 60 -1.87 1.77 10.63
N ALA A 61 -2.46 2.84 10.09
CA ALA A 61 -2.35 4.17 10.68
C ALA A 61 -3.02 4.26 12.06
N GLU A 62 -4.16 3.59 12.23
CA GLU A 62 -4.86 3.49 13.51
C GLU A 62 -4.03 2.72 14.54
N ASN A 63 -3.43 1.59 14.15
CA ASN A 63 -2.53 0.83 15.03
C ASN A 63 -1.32 1.66 15.44
N ILE A 64 -0.64 2.32 14.49
CA ILE A 64 0.49 3.22 14.79
C ILE A 64 0.07 4.34 15.76
N LYS A 65 -1.12 4.92 15.56
CA LYS A 65 -1.64 5.97 16.44
C LYS A 65 -1.85 5.45 17.87
N ILE A 66 -2.42 4.25 18.02
CA ILE A 66 -2.65 3.62 19.32
C ILE A 66 -1.32 3.31 20.00
N ASP A 67 -0.40 2.66 19.29
CA ASP A 67 0.93 2.32 19.80
C ASP A 67 1.67 3.57 20.26
N PHE A 68 1.67 4.61 19.44
CA PHE A 68 2.26 5.90 19.77
C PHE A 68 1.62 6.55 21.01
N GLN A 69 0.30 6.49 21.16
CA GLN A 69 -0.41 7.03 22.34
C GLN A 69 -0.10 6.27 23.63
N ASN A 70 0.21 4.97 23.53
CA ASN A 70 0.57 4.15 24.69
C ASN A 70 2.01 4.38 25.15
N GLU A 71 2.88 4.86 24.25
CA GLU A 71 4.33 5.02 24.50
C GLU A 71 4.76 6.49 24.69
N VAL A 72 3.84 7.46 24.76
CA VAL A 72 4.15 8.90 24.73
C VAL A 72 5.17 9.33 25.81
N PRO A 73 6.37 9.81 25.42
CA PRO A 73 7.24 10.59 26.28
C PRO A 73 6.70 12.03 26.43
N ASP A 74 7.00 12.71 27.55
CA ASP A 74 6.51 14.06 27.90
C ASP A 74 6.76 15.15 26.83
N ILE A 75 7.69 14.91 25.90
CA ILE A 75 7.99 15.78 24.76
C ILE A 75 8.05 14.91 23.51
N VAL A 76 7.25 15.25 22.49
CA VAL A 76 7.36 14.66 21.16
C VAL A 76 7.45 15.77 20.13
N THR A 77 8.50 15.75 19.31
CA THR A 77 8.61 16.64 18.15
C THR A 77 8.32 15.85 16.87
N LEU A 78 7.18 16.15 16.25
CA LEU A 78 6.75 15.51 15.01
C LEU A 78 7.32 16.28 13.81
N HIS A 79 8.38 15.77 13.19
CA HIS A 79 9.01 16.42 12.03
C HIS A 79 8.48 15.83 10.71
N TRP A 80 7.71 16.64 9.96
CA TRP A 80 7.17 16.28 8.62
C TRP A 80 7.91 16.93 7.44
N GLY A 81 9.16 17.38 7.63
CA GLY A 81 9.92 18.12 6.61
C GLY A 81 11.05 17.33 5.97
N ASP A 82 11.20 17.49 4.65
CA ASP A 82 12.34 17.01 3.83
C ASP A 82 13.65 17.78 4.10
N GLU A 83 13.65 18.74 5.03
CA GLU A 83 14.68 19.78 5.16
C GLU A 83 16.01 19.26 5.72
N LEU A 84 16.01 18.17 6.49
CA LEU A 84 17.23 17.53 6.97
C LEU A 84 18.01 16.75 5.89
N LEU A 85 17.37 16.41 4.76
CA LEU A 85 17.99 15.60 3.69
C LEU A 85 18.51 16.42 2.51
N LEU A 86 18.04 17.66 2.33
CA LEU A 86 18.50 18.54 1.25
C LEU A 86 19.98 18.93 1.39
N ALA A 87 20.54 18.90 2.60
CA ALA A 87 21.96 19.13 2.84
C ALA A 87 22.87 17.98 2.35
N LEU A 88 22.32 16.77 2.09
CA LEU A 88 23.15 15.56 1.91
C LEU A 88 22.98 14.81 0.58
N SER A 89 22.05 15.15 -0.33
CA SER A 89 22.00 14.43 -1.61
C SER A 89 21.54 15.25 -2.81
N ALA A 90 22.51 15.63 -3.65
CA ALA A 90 22.29 15.94 -5.05
C ALA A 90 21.97 14.64 -5.82
N ARG A 91 20.71 14.20 -5.82
CA ARG A 91 20.06 13.38 -6.87
C ARG A 91 18.63 13.04 -6.45
N LYS A 92 17.67 13.44 -7.30
CA LYS A 92 16.24 13.16 -7.15
C LYS A 92 15.97 11.65 -7.23
N SER A 93 15.58 11.02 -6.12
CA SER A 93 14.87 9.75 -6.14
C SER A 93 13.55 9.91 -5.38
N LYS A 94 12.48 9.31 -5.90
CA LYS A 94 11.15 9.28 -5.29
C LYS A 94 11.29 8.56 -3.94
N LYS A 95 11.30 9.31 -2.84
CA LYS A 95 11.41 8.77 -1.48
C LYS A 95 10.02 8.50 -0.90
N GLU A 96 9.87 7.29 -0.36
CA GLU A 96 8.76 6.91 0.51
C GLU A 96 8.82 7.79 1.77
N ARG A 97 7.68 8.40 2.14
CA ARG A 97 7.59 9.34 3.26
C ARG A 97 7.32 8.56 4.54
N LEU A 98 8.27 8.57 5.46
CA LEU A 98 8.08 8.13 6.84
C LEU A 98 8.35 9.32 7.75
N SER A 99 7.37 9.65 8.58
CA SER A 99 7.50 10.66 9.61
C SER A 99 8.40 10.10 10.71
N ILE A 100 9.39 10.90 11.13
CA ILE A 100 10.27 10.55 12.24
C ILE A 100 9.70 11.26 13.47
N VAL A 101 9.47 10.48 14.52
CA VAL A 101 9.18 10.96 15.86
C VAL A 101 10.51 11.00 16.61
N ILE A 102 10.88 12.17 17.12
CA ILE A 102 12.02 12.36 18.06
C ILE A 102 11.45 12.74 19.42
#